data_AF-A0A837HRA6-F1
#
_entry.id   AF-A0A837HRA6-F1
#
_cell.length_a   1.000
_cell.length_b   1.000
_cell.length_c   1.000
_cell.angle_alpha   90.00
_cell.angle_beta   90.00
_cell.angle_gamma   90.00
#
_symmetry.space_group_name_H-M   'P 1'
#
loop_
_entity.id
_entity.type
_entity.pdbx_description
1 polymer ?
#
loop_
_entity_poly.entity_id
_entity_poly.type
_entity_poly.pdbx_seq_one_letter_code
_entity_poly.pdbx_strand_id
1 'polypeptide(L)'
;MKKKLIVLSGFVSGLAPVVALAQNVGTAPTACATNITKIQDLLCKISELLNVVLPVFVALGVVYFVWGVVSYVISSDEEAKKTGRNRIIYGIIGLAVIIGVWGLVNLLRNTFNLNNQQVITLPTVPY
;
A
#
# COMPACT_ATOMS: atom_id res chain seq x y z
N MET A 1 15.25 -21.61 27.83
CA MET A 1 15.44 -21.02 26.48
C MET A 1 14.56 -21.64 25.40
N LYS A 2 14.32 -22.96 25.37
CA LYS A 2 13.54 -23.65 24.32
C LYS A 2 12.07 -23.19 24.16
N LYS A 3 11.40 -22.82 25.27
CA LYS A 3 9.99 -22.37 25.26
C LYS A 3 9.79 -20.99 24.60
N LYS A 4 10.81 -20.12 24.58
CA LYS A 4 10.72 -18.80 23.95
C LYS A 4 10.84 -18.87 22.42
N LEU A 5 11.45 -19.93 21.90
CA LEU A 5 11.68 -20.11 20.47
C LEU A 5 10.42 -20.63 19.75
N ILE A 6 9.63 -21.48 20.42
CA ILE A 6 8.33 -21.98 19.92
C ILE A 6 7.27 -20.87 19.87
N VAL A 7 7.25 -19.97 20.86
CA VAL A 7 6.30 -18.84 20.88
C VAL A 7 6.65 -17.79 19.82
N LEU A 8 7.93 -17.64 19.47
CA LEU A 8 8.38 -16.73 18.41
C LEU A 8 8.03 -17.24 17.01
N SER A 9 8.12 -18.55 16.76
CA SER A 9 7.76 -19.12 15.45
C SER A 9 6.24 -19.13 15.21
N GLY A 10 5.43 -19.28 16.27
CA GLY A 10 3.97 -19.17 16.19
C GLY A 10 3.51 -17.77 15.80
N PHE A 11 4.19 -16.72 16.30
CA PHE A 11 3.87 -15.33 15.95
C PHE A 11 4.28 -14.98 14.50
N VAL A 12 5.39 -15.54 14.01
CA VAL A 12 5.84 -15.36 12.63
C VAL A 12 4.93 -16.05 11.61
N SER A 13 4.47 -17.28 11.89
CA SER A 13 3.52 -17.97 11.00
C SER A 13 2.12 -17.36 11.02
N GLY A 14 1.67 -16.78 12.14
CA GLY A 14 0.40 -16.06 12.21
C GLY A 14 0.38 -14.76 11.38
N LEU A 15 1.54 -14.16 11.15
CA LEU A 15 1.71 -12.95 10.33
C LEU A 15 2.12 -13.23 8.89
N ALA A 16 2.47 -14.48 8.54
CA ALA A 16 2.85 -14.87 7.19
C ALA A 16 1.82 -14.48 6.12
N PRO A 17 0.49 -14.60 6.35
CA PRO A 17 -0.50 -14.14 5.38
C PRO A 17 -0.41 -12.62 5.18
N VAL A 18 -0.32 -11.85 6.27
CA VAL A 18 -0.26 -10.38 6.21
C VAL A 18 1.01 -9.90 5.49
N VAL A 19 2.14 -10.56 5.73
CA VAL A 19 3.41 -10.24 5.07
C VAL A 19 3.38 -10.60 3.58
N ALA A 20 2.77 -11.73 3.21
CA ALA A 20 2.59 -12.09 1.80
C ALA A 20 1.66 -11.12 1.06
N LEU A 21 0.57 -10.68 1.71
CA LEU A 21 -0.33 -9.66 1.15
C LEU A 21 0.33 -8.26 1.06
N ALA A 22 1.35 -7.97 1.87
CA ALA A 22 2.10 -6.72 1.79
C ALA A 22 3.04 -6.61 0.56
N GLN A 23 3.38 -7.73 -0.08
CA GLN A 23 4.24 -7.72 -1.27
C GLN A 23 3.48 -7.30 -2.53
N ASN A 24 2.17 -7.54 -2.56
CA ASN A 24 1.32 -7.26 -3.73
C ASN A 24 0.73 -5.85 -3.76
N VAL A 25 1.02 -5.00 -2.76
CA VAL A 25 0.51 -3.61 -2.74
C VAL A 25 1.43 -2.60 -3.43
N GLY A 26 2.56 -3.04 -4.00
CA GLY A 26 3.44 -2.21 -4.80
C GLY A 26 3.55 -2.75 -6.23
N THR A 27 2.96 -2.06 -7.20
CA THR A 27 3.32 -2.28 -8.60
C THR A 27 4.83 -2.06 -8.75
N ALA A 28 5.54 -2.99 -9.40
CA ALA A 28 6.99 -2.93 -9.61
C ALA A 28 7.45 -1.52 -10.03
N PRO A 29 8.65 -1.07 -9.60
CA PRO A 29 9.13 0.26 -9.94
C PRO A 29 9.22 0.39 -11.46
N THR A 30 8.33 1.19 -12.04
CA THR A 30 8.41 1.63 -13.42
C THR A 30 9.69 2.46 -13.54
N ALA A 31 10.71 1.90 -14.18
CA ALA A 31 11.94 2.63 -14.48
C ALA A 31 11.62 3.73 -15.50
N CYS A 32 11.49 4.96 -15.02
CA CYS A 32 11.23 6.13 -15.84
C CYS A 32 12.56 6.76 -16.31
N ALA A 33 12.59 7.34 -17.51
CA ALA A 33 13.79 7.97 -18.04
C ALA A 33 14.30 9.10 -17.12
N THR A 34 15.63 9.21 -17.01
CA THR A 34 16.31 10.23 -16.18
C THR A 34 16.24 11.63 -16.79
N ASN A 35 16.06 11.72 -18.12
CA ASN A 35 15.92 12.98 -18.85
C ASN A 35 14.44 13.26 -19.12
N ILE A 36 13.90 14.32 -18.52
CA ILE A 36 12.51 14.75 -18.73
C ILE A 36 12.47 15.56 -20.03
N THR A 37 12.16 14.91 -21.15
CA THR A 37 12.10 15.59 -22.47
C THR A 37 10.69 15.65 -23.04
N LYS A 38 9.78 14.82 -22.52
CA LYS A 38 8.37 14.79 -22.89
C LYS A 38 7.48 14.89 -21.65
N ILE A 39 6.24 15.34 -21.85
CA ILE A 39 5.18 15.30 -20.83
C ILE A 39 4.97 13.87 -20.30
N GLN A 40 5.18 12.86 -21.16
CA GLN A 40 5.14 11.45 -20.78
C GLN A 40 6.20 11.09 -19.72
N ASP A 41 7.41 11.66 -19.79
CA ASP A 41 8.45 11.43 -18.79
C ASP A 41 8.10 12.08 -17.45
N LEU A 42 7.48 13.26 -17.48
CA LEU A 42 7.03 13.95 -16.27
C LEU A 42 5.93 13.17 -15.56
N LEU A 43 4.94 12.67 -16.31
CA LEU A 43 3.87 11.82 -15.77
C LEU A 43 4.43 10.50 -15.22
N CYS A 44 5.42 9.91 -15.89
CA CYS A 44 6.10 8.70 -15.41
C CYS A 44 6.79 8.97 -14.07
N LYS A 45 7.52 10.09 -13.94
CA LYS A 45 8.24 10.45 -12.71
C LYS A 45 7.32 10.73 -11.53
N ILE A 46 6.16 11.34 -11.79
CA ILE A 46 5.12 11.53 -10.77
C ILE A 46 4.54 10.18 -10.33
N SER A 47 4.29 9.27 -11.27
CA SER A 47 3.81 7.92 -10.95
C SER A 47 4.83 7.12 -10.15
N GLU A 48 6.13 7.27 -10.43
CA GLU A 48 7.21 6.64 -9.67
C GLU A 48 7.23 7.14 -8.22
N LEU A 49 7.11 8.46 -8.03
CA LEU A 49 7.09 9.07 -6.70
C LEU A 49 5.87 8.61 -5.88
N LEU A 50 4.69 8.58 -6.51
CA LEU A 50 3.46 8.13 -5.86
C LEU A 50 3.51 6.63 -5.49
N ASN A 51 4.13 5.80 -6.33
CA ASN A 51 4.30 4.36 -6.06
C ASN A 51 5.24 4.08 -4.88
N VAL A 52 6.22 4.93 -4.60
CA VAL A 52 7.09 4.81 -3.42
C VAL A 52 6.41 5.34 -2.18
N VAL A 53 5.66 6.45 -2.29
CA VAL A 53 5.04 7.10 -1.12
C VAL A 53 3.84 6.30 -0.58
N LEU A 54 3.04 5.70 -1.46
CA LEU A 54 1.84 4.96 -1.07
C LEU A 54 2.07 3.80 -0.09
N PRO A 55 3.00 2.85 -0.34
CA PRO A 55 3.22 1.73 0.59
C PRO A 55 3.71 2.20 1.96
N VAL A 56 4.42 3.32 2.04
CA VAL A 56 4.81 3.94 3.32
C VAL A 56 3.57 4.46 4.07
N PHE A 57 2.64 5.11 3.38
CA PHE A 57 1.37 5.55 3.96
C PHE A 57 0.49 4.39 4.43
N VAL A 58 0.44 3.29 3.66
CA VAL A 58 -0.27 2.06 4.06
C VAL A 58 0.35 1.51 5.35
N ALA A 59 1.68 1.37 5.40
CA ALA A 59 2.37 0.85 6.58
C ALA A 59 2.10 1.70 7.83
N LEU A 60 2.18 3.03 7.69
CA LEU A 60 1.90 3.97 8.78
C LEU A 60 0.42 3.91 9.20
N GLY A 61 -0.50 3.80 8.25
CA GLY A 61 -1.93 3.64 8.50
C GLY A 61 -2.27 2.35 9.28
N VAL A 62 -1.63 1.22 8.93
CA VAL A 62 -1.79 -0.05 9.65
C VAL A 62 -1.29 0.07 11.10
N VAL A 63 -0.13 0.71 11.31
CA VAL A 63 0.40 0.94 12.67
C VAL A 63 -0.55 1.80 13.50
N TYR A 64 -1.09 2.88 12.92
CA TYR A 64 -2.05 3.76 13.59
C TYR A 64 -3.37 3.05 13.92
N PHE A 65 -3.84 2.19 13.02
CA PHE A 65 -5.03 1.37 13.21
C PHE A 65 -4.85 0.39 14.38
N VAL A 66 -3.73 -0.35 14.40
CA VAL A 66 -3.42 -1.29 15.50
C VAL A 66 -3.30 -0.56 16.83
N TRP A 67 -2.65 0.60 16.87
CA TRP A 67 -2.58 1.43 18.09
C TRP A 67 -3.96 1.88 18.58
N GLY A 68 -4.85 2.28 17.65
CA GLY A 68 -6.23 2.68 17.97
C GLY A 68 -7.04 1.54 18.59
N VAL A 69 -6.94 0.33 18.03
CA VAL A 69 -7.62 -0.87 18.56
C VAL A 69 -7.09 -1.24 19.93
N VAL A 70 -5.76 -1.28 20.10
CA VAL A 70 -5.11 -1.59 21.38
C VAL A 70 -5.52 -0.57 22.46
N SER A 71 -5.49 0.72 22.13
CA SER A 71 -5.91 1.79 23.05
C SER A 71 -7.38 1.68 23.46
N TYR A 72 -8.26 1.23 22.57
CA TYR A 72 -9.68 1.04 22.88
C TYR A 72 -9.93 -0.18 23.78
N VAL A 73 -9.21 -1.28 23.56
CA VAL A 73 -9.38 -2.52 24.34
C VAL A 73 -8.86 -2.37 25.77
N ILE A 74 -7.77 -1.63 25.98
CA ILE A 74 -7.17 -1.44 27.32
C ILE A 74 -7.93 -0.37 28.13
N SER A 75 -8.68 0.50 27.47
CA SER A 75 -9.43 1.58 28.13
C SER A 75 -10.60 1.01 28.95
N SER A 76 -10.50 1.14 30.27
CA SER A 76 -11.52 0.65 31.23
C SER A 76 -12.50 1.74 31.67
N ASP A 77 -12.17 3.01 31.41
CA ASP A 77 -12.91 4.19 31.84
C ASP A 77 -13.84 4.71 30.74
N GLU A 78 -15.00 5.28 31.09
CA GLU A 78 -16.08 5.60 30.15
C GLU A 78 -15.68 6.77 29.21
N GLU A 79 -14.89 7.73 29.71
CA GLU A 79 -14.30 8.80 28.90
C GLU A 79 -13.17 8.30 27.98
N ALA A 80 -12.33 7.39 28.49
CA ALA A 80 -11.24 6.79 27.73
C ALA A 80 -11.79 5.93 26.57
N LYS A 81 -12.93 5.26 26.79
CA LYS A 81 -13.64 4.47 25.77
C LYS A 81 -14.18 5.33 24.64
N LYS A 82 -14.70 6.53 24.95
CA LYS A 82 -15.17 7.50 23.95
C LYS A 82 -14.02 8.00 23.08
N THR A 83 -12.89 8.30 23.71
CA THR A 83 -11.66 8.77 23.02
C THR A 83 -11.04 7.67 22.16
N GLY A 84 -10.98 6.43 22.66
CA GLY A 84 -10.50 5.27 21.91
C GLY A 84 -11.40 4.95 20.71
N ARG A 85 -12.72 5.06 20.86
CA ARG A 85 -13.68 4.87 19.76
C ARG A 85 -13.45 5.87 18.63
N ASN A 86 -13.26 7.15 18.96
CA ASN A 86 -12.95 8.17 17.95
C ASN A 86 -11.66 7.84 17.21
N ARG A 87 -10.63 7.38 17.93
CA ARG A 87 -9.34 7.00 17.33
C ARG A 87 -9.46 5.81 16.36
N ILE A 88 -10.30 4.83 16.67
CA ILE A 88 -10.61 3.72 15.75
C ILE A 88 -11.32 4.23 14.50
N ILE A 89 -12.32 5.10 14.65
CA ILE A 89 -13.08 5.63 13.50
C ILE A 89 -12.15 6.36 12.53
N TYR A 90 -11.26 7.22 13.03
CA TYR A 90 -10.27 7.89 12.18
C TYR A 90 -9.28 6.90 11.53
N GLY A 91 -8.88 5.85 12.25
CA GLY A 91 -8.05 4.78 11.68
C GLY A 91 -8.73 4.03 10.53
N ILE A 92 -10.02 3.70 10.68
CA ILE A 92 -10.82 3.02 9.65
C ILE A 92 -11.00 3.92 8.43
N ILE A 93 -11.33 5.21 8.64
CA ILE A 93 -11.48 6.16 7.54
C ILE A 93 -10.17 6.29 6.75
N GLY A 94 -9.03 6.41 7.44
CA GLY A 94 -7.71 6.46 6.79
C GLY A 94 -7.42 5.22 5.94
N LEU A 95 -7.70 4.03 6.49
CA LEU A 95 -7.49 2.77 5.78
C LEU A 95 -8.42 2.62 4.56
N ALA A 96 -9.69 3.03 4.71
CA ALA A 96 -10.69 2.99 3.65
C ALA A 96 -10.33 3.91 2.48
N VAL A 97 -9.79 5.10 2.73
CA VAL A 97 -9.36 6.03 1.66
C VAL A 97 -8.16 5.46 0.90
N ILE A 98 -7.16 4.93 1.61
CA ILE A 98 -5.95 4.37 0.97
C ILE A 98 -6.30 3.19 0.07
N ILE A 99 -7.09 2.24 0.59
CA ILE A 99 -7.54 1.07 -0.18
C ILE A 99 -8.50 1.48 -1.30
N GLY A 100 -9.39 2.45 -1.03
CA GLY A 100 -10.37 2.93 -2.00
C GLY A 100 -9.72 3.58 -3.22
N VAL A 101 -8.75 4.47 -3.02
CA VAL A 101 -8.03 5.11 -4.13
C VAL A 101 -7.22 4.09 -4.94
N TRP A 102 -6.44 3.24 -4.27
CA TRP A 102 -5.61 2.25 -4.96
C TRP A 102 -6.46 1.19 -5.68
N GLY A 103 -7.50 0.68 -5.02
CA GLY A 103 -8.44 -0.27 -5.59
C GLY A 103 -9.19 0.29 -6.79
N LEU A 104 -9.63 1.55 -6.72
CA LEU A 104 -10.30 2.23 -7.83
C LEU A 104 -9.34 2.42 -9.03
N VAL A 105 -8.12 2.88 -8.79
CA VAL A 105 -7.11 3.03 -9.85
C VAL A 105 -6.81 1.68 -10.52
N ASN A 106 -6.65 0.62 -9.73
CA ASN A 106 -6.40 -0.72 -10.27
C ASN A 106 -7.60 -1.24 -11.07
N LEU A 107 -8.82 -1.00 -10.58
CA LEU A 107 -10.05 -1.36 -11.29
C LEU A 107 -10.15 -0.64 -12.64
N LEU A 108 -9.85 0.66 -12.68
CA LEU A 108 -9.83 1.43 -13.92
C LEU A 108 -8.75 0.92 -14.88
N ARG A 109 -7.54 0.64 -14.41
CA ARG A 109 -6.46 0.07 -15.23
C ARG A 109 -6.85 -1.27 -15.84
N ASN A 110 -7.51 -2.13 -15.07
CA ASN A 110 -7.95 -3.44 -15.53
C ASN A 110 -9.12 -3.33 -16.52
N THR A 111 -10.11 -2.47 -16.24
CA THR A 111 -11.27 -2.24 -17.11
C THR A 111 -10.88 -1.66 -18.46
N PHE A 112 -9.94 -0.72 -18.50
CA PHE A 112 -9.48 -0.10 -19.74
C PHE A 112 -8.25 -0.81 -20.36
N ASN A 113 -7.84 -1.95 -19.81
CA ASN A 113 -6.73 -2.76 -20.29
C ASN A 113 -5.41 -1.98 -20.54
N LEU A 114 -5.16 -0.95 -19.73
CA LEU A 114 -4.06 0.02 -19.90
C LEU A 114 -2.67 -0.58 -19.63
N ASN A 115 -2.60 -1.85 -19.21
CA ASN A 115 -1.35 -2.58 -18.99
C ASN A 115 -0.72 -3.12 -20.29
N ASN A 116 -1.43 -3.07 -21.43
CA ASN A 116 -0.89 -3.48 -22.71
C ASN A 116 -0.06 -2.34 -23.33
N GLN A 117 1.20 -2.24 -22.95
CA GLN A 117 2.19 -1.50 -23.73
C GLN A 117 2.45 -2.29 -25.01
N GLN A 118 1.65 -2.07 -26.07
CA GLN A 118 2.01 -2.55 -27.39
C GLN A 118 3.31 -1.85 -27.77
N VAL A 119 4.42 -2.60 -27.76
CA VAL A 119 5.68 -2.14 -28.33
C VAL A 119 5.42 -1.98 -29.83
N ILE A 120 5.14 -0.76 -30.25
CA ILE A 120 5.03 -0.42 -31.66
C ILE A 120 6.45 -0.41 -32.22
N THR A 121 6.89 -1.57 -32.72
CA THR A 121 8.09 -1.66 -33.56
C THR A 121 7.74 -0.99 -34.88
N LEU A 122 8.22 0.24 -35.07
CA LEU A 122 8.15 0.91 -36.35
C LEU A 122 9.02 0.14 -37.35
N PRO A 123 8.50 -0.23 -38.53
CA PRO A 123 9.31 -0.90 -39.54
C PRO A 123 10.43 0.04 -40.00
N THR A 124 11.68 -0.37 -39.79
CA THR A 124 12.85 0.36 -40.30
C THR A 124 13.16 -0.10 -41.70
N VAL A 125 13.28 0.85 -42.63
CA VAL A 125 13.78 0.56 -43.98
C VAL A 125 15.29 0.31 -43.92
N PRO A 126 15.81 -0.76 -44.54
CA PRO A 126 17.25 -0.95 -44.71
C PRO A 126 17.81 0.16 -45.59
N TYR A 127 18.95 0.72 -45.21
CA TYR A 127 19.75 1.61 -46.06
C TYR A 127 20.51 0.82 -47.13
#